data_AF-A0A4Y2SLM7-F1
#
_entry.id   AF-A0A4Y2SLM7-F1
#
_cell.length_a   1.000
_cell.length_b   1.000
_cell.length_c   1.000
_cell.angle_alpha   90.00
_cell.angle_beta   90.00
_cell.angle_gamma   90.00
#
_symmetry.space_group_name_H-M   'P 1'
#
loop_
_entity.id
_entity.type
_entity.pdbx_description
1 polymer ?
#
loop_
_entity_poly.entity_id
_entity_poly.type
_entity_poly.pdbx_seq_one_letter_code
_entity_poly.pdbx_strand_id
1 'polypeptide(L)'
;MDQPEEGDSLSFANRILQELYPQIPTPFQRQPQNQTAREEAFTKNEIARMMQKVPIKKAPGYDGIDFIVLKTIFRTNPDILITFYNKCLSLQCFPNPLKTGVIVLFLKKGKNKSDIKSYRPFSLLPTLGKILEKLLLERLNHHLRRNNLQYPNQYGFRTNRSTEEAILDLLDKINSAKNSNQHALMISLDIKGAFDHLQYTSIKNSLDNLKYHSNTLETLIDILSNRKVAINTSQGPATWNQQQGCPQGSCTGPAFWNLVADEVLQQDWPQGVHLQAFADDFVFLVNAGSKQEVKNLANKALQTFKTWTDKHKLEISLDKTYYLHINKNRSGPIWYSGIKWGQNNIKRASVIKYLGVLIDDKLNFAAHLSAIKNKSLILHQGLKNVAGTSWGLSKNIRRQLYLAVVEKVILYASAAWAHNITARQQRLL
;
A
#
# COMPACT_ATOMS: atom_id res chain seq x y z
N MET A 1 -24.87 1.16 33.75
CA MET A 1 -25.54 -0.06 33.23
C MET A 1 -25.84 0.23 31.79
N ASP A 2 -24.93 -0.13 30.89
CA ASP A 2 -25.17 0.01 29.46
C ASP A 2 -26.16 -1.09 29.06
N GLN A 3 -27.34 -0.68 28.56
CA GLN A 3 -28.26 -1.61 27.94
C GLN A 3 -27.52 -2.29 26.77
N PRO A 4 -27.49 -3.64 26.70
CA PRO A 4 -27.03 -4.29 25.49
C PRO A 4 -27.97 -3.86 24.37
N GLU A 5 -27.45 -3.24 23.31
CA GLU A 5 -28.24 -3.04 22.10
C GLU A 5 -28.76 -4.41 21.66
N GLU A 6 -30.06 -4.66 21.82
CA GLU A 6 -30.76 -5.80 21.26
C GLU A 6 -30.73 -5.67 19.72
N GLY A 7 -29.68 -6.21 19.13
CA GLY A 7 -29.56 -6.41 17.70
C GLY A 7 -29.15 -7.84 17.43
N ASP A 8 -29.86 -8.51 16.54
CA ASP A 8 -29.44 -9.82 16.07
C ASP A 8 -28.07 -9.76 15.35
N SER A 9 -27.36 -10.89 15.25
CA SER A 9 -26.01 -10.92 14.69
C SER A 9 -25.94 -10.37 13.26
N LEU A 10 -27.04 -10.50 12.50
CA LEU A 10 -27.18 -10.03 11.13
C LEU A 10 -27.26 -8.49 11.06
N SER A 11 -28.07 -7.86 11.89
CA SER A 11 -28.20 -6.40 11.97
C SER A 11 -26.88 -5.75 12.38
N PHE A 12 -26.15 -6.33 13.33
CA PHE A 12 -24.82 -5.85 13.71
C PHE A 12 -23.81 -5.97 12.55
N ALA A 13 -23.80 -7.09 11.82
CA ALA A 13 -22.95 -7.26 10.65
C ALA A 13 -23.27 -6.25 9.54
N ASN A 14 -24.56 -5.95 9.31
CA ASN A 14 -24.98 -4.93 8.36
C ASN A 14 -24.50 -3.52 8.76
N ARG A 15 -24.55 -3.15 10.05
CA ARG A 15 -23.99 -1.88 10.54
C ARG A 15 -22.49 -1.76 10.26
N ILE A 16 -21.74 -2.83 10.51
CA ILE A 16 -20.30 -2.88 10.17
C ILE A 16 -20.08 -2.68 8.68
N LEU A 17 -20.82 -3.40 7.83
CA LEU A 17 -20.69 -3.30 6.38
C LEU A 17 -21.05 -1.91 5.87
N GLN A 18 -22.09 -1.28 6.42
CA GLN A 18 -22.49 0.09 6.08
C GLN A 18 -21.41 1.11 6.43
N GLU A 19 -20.77 0.99 7.60
CA GLU A 19 -19.72 1.92 8.02
C GLU A 19 -18.42 1.74 7.23
N LEU A 20 -18.02 0.50 6.95
CA LEU A 20 -16.79 0.21 6.22
C LEU A 20 -16.93 0.38 4.69
N TYR A 21 -18.14 0.19 4.15
CA TYR A 21 -18.43 0.23 2.71
C TYR A 21 -19.62 1.16 2.43
N PRO A 22 -19.44 2.48 2.62
CA PRO A 22 -20.51 3.44 2.37
C PRO A 22 -20.98 3.37 0.91
N GLN A 23 -22.30 3.46 0.72
CA GLN A 23 -22.87 3.55 -0.63
C GLN A 23 -22.61 4.94 -1.20
N ILE A 24 -22.31 5.00 -2.50
CA ILE A 24 -22.11 6.24 -3.24
C ILE A 24 -23.37 6.57 -4.07
N PRO A 25 -23.70 7.86 -4.27
CA PRO A 25 -24.93 8.26 -4.95
C PRO A 25 -25.05 7.74 -6.38
N THR A 26 -23.92 7.62 -7.08
CA THR A 26 -23.88 7.14 -8.48
C THR A 26 -22.87 6.00 -8.56
N PRO A 27 -23.35 4.75 -8.50
CA PRO A 27 -22.49 3.58 -8.62
C PRO A 27 -21.79 3.53 -9.98
N PHE A 28 -20.61 2.94 -10.01
CA PHE A 28 -19.89 2.70 -11.25
C PHE A 28 -20.71 1.84 -12.21
N GLN A 29 -20.94 2.34 -13.41
CA GLN A 29 -21.58 1.61 -14.50
C GLN A 29 -20.56 1.30 -15.58
N ARG A 30 -20.39 0.00 -15.87
CA ARG A 30 -19.54 -0.44 -16.98
C ARG A 30 -20.28 -0.18 -18.30
N GLN A 31 -19.61 0.47 -19.24
CA GLN A 31 -20.01 0.53 -20.64
C GLN A 31 -19.01 -0.31 -21.45
N PRO A 32 -19.40 -1.49 -21.95
CA PRO A 32 -18.52 -2.34 -22.73
C PRO A 32 -18.10 -1.61 -24.02
N GLN A 33 -16.81 -1.64 -24.34
CA GLN A 33 -16.31 -1.15 -25.63
C GLN A 33 -16.18 -2.32 -26.61
N ASN A 34 -16.76 -2.20 -27.80
CA ASN A 34 -16.59 -3.19 -28.88
C ASN A 34 -15.16 -3.10 -29.42
N GLN A 35 -14.36 -4.15 -29.22
CA GLN A 35 -12.94 -4.17 -29.59
C GLN A 35 -12.68 -4.93 -30.90
N THR A 36 -11.77 -4.38 -31.71
CA THR A 36 -11.27 -4.98 -32.95
C THR A 36 -10.00 -5.83 -32.76
N ALA A 37 -9.15 -5.51 -31.77
CA ALA A 37 -7.93 -6.27 -31.46
C ALA A 37 -8.11 -7.10 -30.18
N ARG A 38 -7.83 -8.41 -30.25
CA ARG A 38 -7.90 -9.34 -29.11
C ARG A 38 -6.49 -9.83 -28.79
N GLU A 39 -6.07 -9.75 -27.52
CA GLU A 39 -4.85 -10.44 -27.10
C GLU A 39 -5.03 -11.95 -27.21
N GLU A 40 -3.91 -12.65 -27.37
CA GLU A 40 -3.86 -14.11 -27.40
C GLU A 40 -4.43 -14.73 -26.12
N ALA A 41 -4.96 -15.94 -26.26
CA ALA A 41 -5.38 -16.76 -25.12
C ALA A 41 -4.21 -16.97 -24.13
N PHE A 42 -4.52 -17.13 -22.85
CA PHE A 42 -3.57 -17.61 -21.86
C PHE A 42 -3.07 -18.99 -22.26
N THR A 43 -1.74 -19.11 -22.33
CA THR A 43 -1.07 -20.37 -22.60
C THR A 43 -1.09 -21.28 -21.37
N LYS A 44 -0.99 -22.60 -21.59
CA LYS A 44 -0.78 -23.58 -20.51
C LYS A 44 0.42 -23.22 -19.63
N ASN A 45 1.47 -22.67 -20.23
CA ASN A 45 2.70 -22.26 -19.53
C ASN A 45 2.50 -21.04 -18.63
N GLU A 46 1.74 -20.03 -19.06
CA GLU A 46 1.37 -18.89 -18.21
C GLU A 46 0.65 -19.37 -16.94
N ILE A 47 -0.36 -20.24 -17.11
CA ILE A 47 -1.13 -20.78 -15.99
C ILE A 47 -0.27 -21.68 -15.11
N ALA A 48 0.56 -22.54 -15.70
CA ALA A 48 1.47 -23.42 -14.95
C ALA A 48 2.44 -22.62 -14.06
N ARG A 49 3.04 -21.55 -14.59
CA ARG A 49 3.93 -20.66 -13.81
C ARG A 49 3.19 -20.01 -12.64
N MET A 50 1.93 -19.62 -12.83
CA MET A 50 1.11 -19.10 -11.73
C MET A 50 0.84 -20.17 -10.66
N MET A 51 0.48 -21.39 -11.07
CA MET A 51 0.22 -22.50 -10.14
C MET A 51 1.45 -22.92 -9.33
N GLN A 52 2.66 -22.76 -9.87
CA GLN A 52 3.89 -23.00 -9.12
C GLN A 52 4.08 -21.96 -8.01
N LYS A 53 3.83 -20.67 -8.31
CA LYS A 53 4.08 -19.55 -7.41
C LYS A 53 3.02 -19.38 -6.31
N VAL A 54 1.81 -19.92 -6.47
CA VAL A 54 0.75 -19.67 -5.48
C VAL A 54 0.99 -20.41 -4.15
N PRO A 55 0.75 -19.74 -3.00
CA PRO A 55 0.96 -20.31 -1.67
C PRO A 55 -0.12 -21.34 -1.33
N ILE A 56 0.28 -22.49 -0.77
CA ILE A 56 -0.62 -23.62 -0.47
C ILE A 56 -1.32 -23.55 0.91
N LYS A 57 -1.02 -22.55 1.73
CA LYS A 57 -1.56 -22.40 3.10
C LYS A 57 -2.34 -21.10 3.30
N LYS A 58 -3.02 -20.61 2.26
CA LYS A 58 -3.87 -19.41 2.34
C LYS A 58 -5.33 -19.82 2.44
N ALA A 59 -6.08 -19.09 3.27
CA ALA A 59 -7.51 -19.30 3.42
C ALA A 59 -8.25 -19.06 2.09
N PRO A 60 -9.25 -19.90 1.76
CA PRO A 60 -10.10 -19.75 0.59
C PRO A 60 -11.10 -18.59 0.74
N GLY A 61 -11.86 -18.32 -0.31
CA GLY A 61 -13.01 -17.43 -0.24
C GLY A 61 -14.24 -18.14 0.35
N TYR A 62 -15.43 -17.59 0.10
CA TYR A 62 -16.69 -18.21 0.56
C TYR A 62 -16.97 -19.57 -0.08
N ASP A 63 -16.33 -19.87 -1.22
CA ASP A 63 -16.48 -21.12 -1.98
C ASP A 63 -15.72 -22.31 -1.36
N GLY A 64 -14.86 -22.07 -0.37
CA GLY A 64 -14.05 -23.11 0.28
C GLY A 64 -12.96 -23.71 -0.61
N ILE A 65 -12.81 -23.24 -1.85
CA ILE A 65 -11.81 -23.76 -2.80
C ILE A 65 -10.46 -23.10 -2.50
N ASP A 66 -9.51 -23.87 -2.00
CA ASP A 66 -8.16 -23.38 -1.71
C ASP A 66 -7.17 -23.63 -2.87
N PHE A 67 -5.93 -23.18 -2.71
CA PHE A 67 -4.89 -23.39 -3.71
C PHE A 67 -4.40 -24.85 -3.80
N ILE A 68 -4.66 -25.69 -2.80
CA ILE A 68 -4.35 -27.12 -2.87
C ILE A 68 -5.30 -27.78 -3.86
N VAL A 69 -6.60 -27.51 -3.75
CA VAL A 69 -7.63 -27.99 -4.69
C VAL A 69 -7.31 -27.53 -6.10
N LEU A 70 -7.02 -26.24 -6.32
CA LEU A 70 -6.69 -25.73 -7.66
C LEU A 70 -5.44 -26.39 -8.26
N LYS A 71 -4.39 -26.64 -7.45
CA LYS A 71 -3.19 -27.34 -7.91
C LYS A 71 -3.48 -28.80 -8.26
N THR A 72 -4.33 -29.47 -7.49
CA THR A 72 -4.76 -30.84 -7.78
C THR A 72 -5.55 -30.89 -9.09
N ILE A 73 -6.52 -30.00 -9.28
CA ILE A 73 -7.25 -29.88 -10.55
C ILE A 73 -6.28 -29.65 -11.71
N PHE A 74 -5.34 -28.71 -11.58
CA PHE A 74 -4.38 -28.42 -12.65
C PHE A 74 -3.46 -29.61 -12.99
N ARG A 75 -3.08 -30.43 -12.00
CA ARG A 75 -2.25 -31.62 -12.21
C ARG A 75 -3.03 -32.75 -12.88
N THR A 76 -4.29 -32.95 -12.49
CA THR A 76 -5.12 -34.06 -12.98
C THR A 76 -5.74 -33.74 -14.34
N ASN A 77 -6.30 -32.53 -14.49
CA ASN A 77 -6.92 -32.07 -15.73
C ASN A 77 -6.72 -30.54 -15.89
N PRO A 78 -5.58 -30.11 -16.47
CA PRO A 78 -5.28 -28.69 -16.64
C PRO A 78 -6.26 -27.98 -17.58
N ASP A 79 -6.90 -28.70 -18.50
CA ASP A 79 -7.73 -28.12 -19.54
C ASP A 79 -8.99 -27.45 -18.97
N ILE A 80 -9.49 -27.90 -17.81
CA ILE A 80 -10.59 -27.25 -17.09
C ILE A 80 -10.24 -25.79 -16.77
N LEU A 81 -9.08 -25.56 -16.15
CA LEU A 81 -8.66 -24.22 -15.74
C LEU A 81 -8.23 -23.37 -16.94
N ILE A 82 -7.57 -23.98 -17.93
CA ILE A 82 -7.18 -23.29 -19.17
C ILE A 82 -8.43 -22.79 -19.90
N THR A 83 -9.41 -23.67 -20.10
CA THR A 83 -10.68 -23.33 -20.76
C THR A 83 -11.42 -22.25 -19.99
N PHE A 84 -11.49 -22.38 -18.66
CA PHE A 84 -12.15 -21.41 -17.80
C PHE A 84 -11.55 -20.01 -17.92
N TYR A 85 -10.24 -19.86 -17.72
CA TYR A 85 -9.59 -18.53 -17.77
C TYR A 85 -9.62 -17.93 -19.18
N ASN A 86 -9.45 -18.75 -20.22
CA ASN A 86 -9.56 -18.28 -21.59
C ASN A 86 -10.98 -17.87 -21.97
N LYS A 87 -12.00 -18.56 -21.43
CA LYS A 87 -13.38 -18.14 -21.63
C LYS A 87 -13.64 -16.80 -20.96
N CYS A 88 -13.18 -16.58 -19.72
CA CYS A 88 -13.26 -15.29 -19.03
C CYS A 88 -12.63 -14.17 -19.86
N LEU A 89 -11.41 -14.38 -20.37
CA LEU A 89 -10.72 -13.40 -21.20
C LEU A 89 -11.44 -13.13 -22.53
N SER A 90 -11.88 -14.18 -23.24
CA SER A 90 -12.58 -14.03 -24.53
C SER A 90 -13.92 -13.30 -24.40
N LEU A 91 -14.61 -13.48 -23.27
CA LEU A 91 -15.87 -12.81 -22.94
C LEU A 91 -15.65 -11.44 -22.28
N GLN A 92 -14.39 -11.07 -21.99
CA GLN A 92 -14.05 -9.85 -21.26
C GLN A 92 -14.83 -9.74 -19.93
N CYS A 93 -14.94 -10.87 -19.24
CA CYS A 93 -15.83 -11.06 -18.12
C CYS A 93 -15.05 -11.63 -16.93
N PHE A 94 -15.15 -10.93 -15.81
CA PHE A 94 -14.76 -11.47 -14.51
C PHE A 94 -16.04 -12.03 -13.86
N PRO A 95 -16.13 -13.33 -13.55
CA PRO A 95 -17.38 -13.90 -13.05
C PRO A 95 -17.83 -13.29 -11.72
N ASN A 96 -19.10 -12.90 -11.61
CA ASN A 96 -19.66 -12.29 -10.39
C ASN A 96 -19.45 -13.12 -9.11
N PRO A 97 -19.58 -14.47 -9.11
CA PRO A 97 -19.23 -15.29 -7.95
C PRO A 97 -17.79 -15.03 -7.45
N LEU A 98 -16.84 -14.77 -8.37
CA LEU A 98 -15.44 -14.54 -8.01
C LEU A 98 -15.17 -13.11 -7.48
N LYS A 99 -16.15 -12.21 -7.52
CA LYS A 99 -16.04 -10.82 -7.05
C LYS A 99 -16.48 -10.63 -5.59
N THR A 100 -17.09 -11.65 -4.98
CA THR A 100 -17.58 -11.60 -3.60
C THR A 100 -16.47 -11.93 -2.62
N GLY A 101 -16.18 -11.02 -1.69
CA GLY A 101 -15.17 -11.23 -0.65
C GLY A 101 -15.76 -11.41 0.75
N VAL A 102 -15.28 -12.39 1.51
CA VAL A 102 -15.66 -12.55 2.93
C VAL A 102 -14.78 -11.66 3.80
N ILE A 103 -15.39 -10.83 4.64
CA ILE A 103 -14.68 -9.89 5.50
C ILE A 103 -14.32 -10.54 6.83
N VAL A 104 -13.04 -10.47 7.17
CA VAL A 104 -12.48 -10.85 8.47
C VAL A 104 -11.87 -9.61 9.11
N LEU A 105 -12.29 -9.30 10.34
CA LEU A 105 -11.87 -8.10 11.05
C LEU A 105 -10.71 -8.37 12.00
N PHE A 106 -9.65 -7.57 11.89
CA PHE A 106 -8.50 -7.65 12.81
C PHE A 106 -8.36 -6.35 13.60
N LEU A 107 -8.39 -6.46 14.93
CA LEU A 107 -8.24 -5.30 15.82
C LEU A 107 -6.84 -4.67 15.67
N LYS A 108 -6.79 -3.36 15.47
CA LYS A 108 -5.55 -2.58 15.51
C LYS A 108 -5.03 -2.56 16.95
N LYS A 109 -3.75 -2.89 17.13
CA LYS A 109 -3.11 -2.94 18.46
C LYS A 109 -3.33 -1.64 19.24
N GLY A 110 -3.83 -1.76 20.47
CA GLY A 110 -4.02 -0.63 21.39
C GLY A 110 -5.18 0.31 21.06
N LYS A 111 -6.08 -0.08 20.14
CA LYS A 111 -7.27 0.71 19.79
C LYS A 111 -8.52 0.20 20.52
N ASN A 112 -9.55 1.03 20.61
CA ASN A 112 -10.79 0.73 21.32
C ASN A 112 -11.53 -0.43 20.61
N LYS A 113 -11.91 -1.46 21.37
CA LYS A 113 -12.62 -2.64 20.82
C LYS A 113 -14.05 -2.33 20.38
N SER A 114 -14.66 -1.28 20.90
CA SER A 114 -16.05 -0.90 20.60
C SER A 114 -16.19 -0.03 19.35
N ASP A 115 -15.09 0.45 18.77
CA ASP A 115 -15.09 1.31 17.59
C ASP A 115 -14.80 0.46 16.33
N ILE A 116 -15.72 0.47 15.35
CA ILE A 116 -15.58 -0.28 14.09
C ILE A 116 -14.32 0.15 13.33
N LYS A 117 -13.95 1.43 13.37
CA LYS A 117 -12.73 1.96 12.71
C LYS A 117 -11.44 1.47 13.35
N SER A 118 -11.53 0.86 14.54
CA SER A 118 -10.39 0.21 15.20
C SER A 118 -10.05 -1.15 14.60
N TYR A 119 -10.88 -1.70 13.72
CA TYR A 119 -10.61 -2.94 13.01
C TYR A 119 -10.07 -2.68 11.60
N ARG A 120 -9.30 -3.64 11.07
CA ARG A 120 -8.90 -3.70 9.66
C ARG A 120 -9.71 -4.79 8.96
N PRO A 121 -10.47 -4.47 7.91
CA PRO A 121 -11.16 -5.48 7.13
C PRO A 121 -10.19 -6.16 6.16
N PHE A 122 -9.98 -7.47 6.33
CA PHE A 122 -9.35 -8.32 5.33
C PHE A 122 -10.41 -9.03 4.51
N SER A 123 -10.25 -9.03 3.19
CA SER A 123 -11.18 -9.66 2.26
C SER A 123 -10.64 -10.99 1.75
N LEU A 124 -11.31 -12.08 2.12
CA LEU A 124 -11.05 -13.42 1.59
C LEU A 124 -11.78 -13.58 0.26
N LEU A 125 -11.05 -13.36 -0.84
CA LEU A 125 -11.54 -13.55 -2.20
C LEU A 125 -11.36 -15.02 -2.67
N PRO A 126 -12.27 -15.55 -3.51
CA PRO A 126 -12.17 -16.85 -4.16
C PRO A 126 -10.81 -17.07 -4.84
N THR A 127 -10.19 -18.24 -4.60
CA THR A 127 -8.84 -18.51 -5.11
C THR A 127 -8.80 -18.58 -6.63
N LEU A 128 -9.88 -19.08 -7.25
CA LEU A 128 -10.03 -19.11 -8.70
C LEU A 128 -9.96 -17.69 -9.30
N GLY A 129 -10.62 -16.73 -8.64
CA GLY A 129 -10.58 -15.31 -8.98
C GLY A 129 -9.20 -14.68 -8.78
N LYS A 130 -8.49 -15.03 -7.70
CA LYS A 130 -7.12 -14.56 -7.45
C LYS A 130 -6.14 -14.99 -8.52
N ILE A 131 -6.30 -16.18 -9.11
CA ILE A 131 -5.46 -16.59 -10.25
C ILE A 131 -5.78 -15.76 -11.49
N LEU A 132 -7.07 -15.52 -11.79
CA LEU A 132 -7.47 -14.67 -12.92
C LEU A 132 -6.93 -13.24 -12.75
N GLU A 133 -7.07 -12.65 -11.56
CA GLU A 133 -6.47 -11.35 -11.23
C GLU A 133 -4.95 -11.31 -11.52
N LYS A 134 -4.22 -12.35 -11.11
CA LYS A 134 -2.77 -12.44 -11.34
C LYS A 134 -2.42 -12.57 -12.82
N LEU A 135 -3.14 -13.39 -13.57
CA LEU A 135 -2.92 -13.57 -15.00
C LEU A 135 -3.11 -12.25 -15.76
N LEU A 136 -4.20 -11.54 -15.48
CA LEU A 136 -4.48 -10.22 -16.06
C LEU A 136 -3.44 -9.19 -15.65
N LEU A 137 -3.03 -9.19 -14.38
CA LEU A 137 -2.06 -8.25 -13.85
C LEU A 137 -0.64 -8.47 -14.41
N GLU A 138 -0.22 -9.71 -14.64
CA GLU A 138 1.07 -10.00 -15.29
C GLU A 138 1.13 -9.41 -16.70
N ARG A 139 0.03 -9.53 -17.47
CA ARG A 139 -0.07 -8.93 -18.81
C ARG A 139 -0.10 -7.41 -18.77
N LEU A 140 -0.90 -6.80 -17.90
CA LEU A 140 -0.90 -5.35 -17.68
C LEU A 140 0.50 -4.85 -17.30
N ASN A 141 1.15 -5.48 -16.31
CA ASN A 141 2.49 -5.09 -15.88
C ASN A 141 3.55 -5.29 -16.97
N HIS A 142 3.40 -6.29 -17.84
CA HIS A 142 4.27 -6.43 -19.01
C HIS A 142 4.09 -5.26 -19.97
N HIS A 143 2.84 -4.89 -20.29
CA HIS A 143 2.54 -3.74 -21.13
C HIS A 143 3.08 -2.43 -20.55
N LEU A 144 2.82 -2.17 -19.26
CA LEU A 144 3.29 -0.95 -18.59
C LEU A 144 4.83 -0.83 -18.60
N ARG A 145 5.55 -1.95 -18.38
CA ARG A 145 7.02 -1.97 -18.43
C ARG A 145 7.56 -1.77 -19.84
N ARG A 146 7.00 -2.48 -20.84
CA ARG A 146 7.44 -2.41 -22.23
C ARG A 146 7.32 -1.01 -22.82
N ASN A 147 6.31 -0.25 -22.37
CA ASN A 147 6.03 1.09 -22.86
C ASN A 147 6.48 2.22 -21.92
N ASN A 148 7.26 1.92 -20.88
CA ASN A 148 7.74 2.89 -19.88
C ASN A 148 6.61 3.74 -19.23
N LEU A 149 5.44 3.15 -19.02
CA LEU A 149 4.25 3.81 -18.46
C LEU A 149 4.17 3.76 -16.93
N GLN A 150 5.27 3.39 -16.26
CA GLN A 150 5.34 3.36 -14.80
C GLN A 150 6.27 4.45 -14.30
N TYR A 151 5.78 5.32 -13.44
CA TYR A 151 6.55 6.49 -13.06
C TYR A 151 7.76 6.14 -12.17
N PRO A 152 8.99 6.63 -12.44
CA PRO A 152 10.20 6.18 -11.74
C PRO A 152 10.17 6.45 -10.22
N ASN A 153 9.49 7.50 -9.76
CA ASN A 153 9.44 7.87 -8.34
C ASN A 153 8.33 7.15 -7.55
N GLN A 154 7.62 6.18 -8.16
CA GLN A 154 6.82 5.21 -7.44
C GLN A 154 7.69 4.00 -7.10
N TYR A 155 7.80 3.68 -5.82
CA TYR A 155 8.60 2.56 -5.31
C TYR A 155 7.73 1.43 -4.75
N GLY A 156 6.49 1.73 -4.34
CA GLY A 156 5.59 0.77 -3.72
C GLY A 156 5.01 -0.20 -4.74
N PHE A 157 4.90 -1.48 -4.37
CA PHE A 157 4.27 -2.53 -5.18
C PHE A 157 4.81 -2.65 -6.62
N ARG A 158 6.08 -2.31 -6.84
CA ARG A 158 6.74 -2.44 -8.14
C ARG A 158 7.80 -3.51 -8.11
N THR A 159 7.96 -4.19 -9.25
CA THR A 159 9.05 -5.14 -9.46
C THR A 159 10.37 -4.38 -9.48
N ASN A 160 11.40 -4.91 -8.84
CA ASN A 160 12.74 -4.30 -8.74
C ASN A 160 12.72 -2.90 -8.11
N ARG A 161 11.81 -2.68 -7.16
CA ARG A 161 11.80 -1.50 -6.29
C ARG A 161 11.67 -1.96 -4.84
N SER A 162 12.28 -1.21 -3.93
CA SER A 162 12.32 -1.53 -2.51
C SER A 162 12.11 -0.28 -1.65
N THR A 163 11.79 -0.50 -0.37
CA THR A 163 11.74 0.58 0.60
C THR A 163 13.11 1.22 0.81
N GLU A 164 14.19 0.43 0.76
CA GLU A 164 15.56 0.92 0.95
C GLU A 164 15.98 1.87 -0.18
N GLU A 165 15.70 1.53 -1.44
CA GLU A 165 15.96 2.44 -2.58
C GLU A 165 15.21 3.76 -2.46
N ALA A 166 13.94 3.74 -2.04
CA ALA A 166 13.15 4.95 -1.85
C ALA A 166 13.74 5.86 -0.77
N ILE A 167 14.26 5.28 0.32
CA ILE A 167 14.88 6.03 1.41
C ILE A 167 16.22 6.61 0.95
N LEU A 168 17.04 5.82 0.26
CA LEU A 168 18.33 6.26 -0.27
C LEU A 168 18.16 7.43 -1.25
N ASP A 169 17.25 7.31 -2.22
CA ASP A 169 16.99 8.37 -3.20
C ASP A 169 16.56 9.70 -2.53
N LEU A 170 15.73 9.60 -1.48
CA LEU A 170 15.34 10.77 -0.69
C LEU A 170 16.53 11.40 0.04
N LEU A 171 17.37 10.59 0.69
CA LEU A 171 18.54 11.05 1.43
C LEU A 171 19.59 11.65 0.51
N ASP A 172 19.83 11.07 -0.65
CA ASP A 172 20.76 11.59 -1.66
C ASP A 172 20.34 12.96 -2.16
N LYS A 173 19.05 13.16 -2.41
CA LYS A 173 18.50 14.48 -2.79
C LYS A 173 18.57 15.50 -1.66
N ILE A 174 18.32 15.08 -0.42
CA ILE A 174 18.49 15.92 0.77
C ILE A 174 19.96 16.36 0.89
N ASN A 175 20.90 15.43 0.76
CA ASN A 175 22.33 15.71 0.85
C ASN A 175 22.81 16.60 -0.29
N SER A 176 22.30 16.39 -1.51
CA SER A 176 22.58 17.24 -2.67
C SER A 176 22.14 18.68 -2.44
N ALA A 177 20.94 18.90 -1.89
CA ALA A 177 20.47 20.25 -1.53
C ALA A 177 21.39 20.93 -0.51
N LYS A 178 21.85 20.17 0.51
CA LYS A 178 22.78 20.70 1.52
C LYS A 178 24.15 21.05 0.93
N ASN A 179 24.68 20.20 0.05
CA ASN A 179 25.95 20.44 -0.62
C ASN A 179 25.89 21.69 -1.51
N SER A 180 24.72 21.99 -2.07
CA SER A 180 24.42 23.22 -2.81
C SER A 180 24.06 24.42 -1.91
N ASN A 181 24.27 24.33 -0.60
CA ASN A 181 23.95 25.37 0.39
C ASN A 181 22.47 25.84 0.38
N GLN A 182 21.55 24.91 0.08
CA GLN A 182 20.11 25.16 0.07
C GLN A 182 19.44 24.61 1.34
N HIS A 183 18.32 25.22 1.70
CA HIS A 183 17.40 24.62 2.67
C HIS A 183 16.68 23.45 2.02
N ALA A 184 16.39 22.41 2.80
CA ALA A 184 15.56 21.29 2.36
C ALA A 184 14.36 21.11 3.31
N LEU A 185 13.19 20.88 2.76
CA LEU A 185 11.95 20.67 3.49
C LEU A 185 11.33 19.36 3.01
N MET A 186 11.33 18.37 3.88
CA MET A 186 10.64 17.10 3.66
C MET A 186 9.22 17.22 4.19
N ILE A 187 8.20 16.87 3.41
CA ILE A 187 6.79 16.85 3.83
C ILE A 187 6.27 15.44 3.60
N SER A 188 5.88 14.77 4.68
CA SER A 188 5.29 13.42 4.64
C SER A 188 3.78 13.52 4.63
N LEU A 189 3.14 12.88 3.65
CA LEU A 189 1.69 12.86 3.42
C LEU A 189 1.19 11.41 3.51
N ASP A 190 0.17 11.17 4.34
CA ASP A 190 -0.51 9.88 4.51
C ASP A 190 -1.94 10.01 3.95
N ILE A 191 -2.31 9.19 2.97
CA ILE A 191 -3.68 9.16 2.45
C ILE A 191 -4.57 8.34 3.38
N LYS A 192 -5.69 8.90 3.81
CA LYS A 192 -6.63 8.26 4.71
C LYS A 192 -7.36 7.12 4.00
N GLY A 193 -7.00 5.88 4.31
CA GLY A 193 -7.66 4.69 3.76
C GLY A 193 -7.59 4.66 2.23
N ALA A 194 -6.40 4.87 1.65
CA ALA A 194 -6.17 4.94 0.21
C ALA A 194 -6.88 3.84 -0.59
N PHE A 195 -6.67 2.58 -0.18
CA PHE A 195 -7.30 1.43 -0.84
C PHE A 195 -8.79 1.35 -0.60
N ASP A 196 -9.31 1.83 0.53
CA ASP A 196 -10.73 1.70 0.88
C ASP A 196 -11.59 2.77 0.19
N HIS A 197 -11.02 3.95 -0.14
CA HIS A 197 -11.74 5.08 -0.73
C HIS A 197 -11.51 5.27 -2.24
N LEU A 198 -10.64 4.48 -2.87
CA LEU A 198 -10.30 4.62 -4.28
C LEU A 198 -11.54 4.45 -5.19
N GLN A 199 -11.90 5.49 -5.95
CA GLN A 199 -13.08 5.46 -6.81
C GLN A 199 -12.87 4.57 -8.03
N TYR A 200 -13.85 3.73 -8.38
CA TYR A 200 -13.78 2.88 -9.58
C TYR A 200 -13.70 3.70 -10.88
N THR A 201 -14.32 4.87 -10.91
CA THR A 201 -14.17 5.83 -12.02
C THR A 201 -12.74 6.33 -12.17
N SER A 202 -12.02 6.54 -11.07
CA SER A 202 -10.60 6.92 -11.12
C SER A 202 -9.75 5.80 -11.71
N ILE A 203 -9.99 4.56 -11.28
CA ILE A 203 -9.27 3.39 -11.81
C ILE A 203 -9.56 3.22 -13.30
N LYS A 204 -10.84 3.28 -13.71
CA LYS A 204 -11.23 3.19 -15.12
C LYS A 204 -10.56 4.28 -15.94
N ASN A 205 -10.62 5.54 -15.50
CA ASN A 205 -10.02 6.66 -16.23
C ASN A 205 -8.50 6.48 -16.36
N SER A 206 -7.81 6.03 -15.30
CA SER A 206 -6.37 5.72 -15.38
C SER A 206 -6.06 4.59 -16.35
N LEU A 207 -6.92 3.55 -16.42
CA LEU A 207 -6.79 2.46 -17.40
C LEU A 207 -7.03 2.95 -18.83
N ASP A 208 -8.07 3.75 -19.06
CA ASP A 208 -8.37 4.33 -20.38
C ASP A 208 -7.23 5.24 -20.88
N ASN A 209 -6.59 5.97 -19.96
CA ASN A 209 -5.46 6.86 -20.26
C ASN A 209 -4.19 6.12 -20.73
N LEU A 210 -4.12 4.79 -20.57
CA LEU A 210 -3.04 3.99 -21.14
C LEU A 210 -3.09 3.95 -22.67
N LYS A 211 -4.20 4.40 -23.30
CA LYS A 211 -4.43 4.39 -24.75
C LYS A 211 -4.20 3.00 -25.38
N TYR A 212 -4.48 1.96 -24.59
CA TYR A 212 -4.32 0.56 -24.94
C TYR A 212 -5.62 -0.17 -24.62
N HIS A 213 -6.33 -0.63 -25.64
CA HIS A 213 -7.55 -1.39 -25.47
C HIS A 213 -7.27 -2.88 -25.68
N SER A 214 -7.65 -3.70 -24.71
CA SER A 214 -7.49 -5.15 -24.77
C SER A 214 -8.59 -5.86 -24.00
N ASN A 215 -8.76 -7.14 -24.30
CA ASN A 215 -9.58 -8.04 -23.50
C ASN A 215 -9.08 -8.16 -22.06
N THR A 216 -7.77 -8.08 -21.82
CA THR A 216 -7.19 -8.02 -20.48
C THR A 216 -7.68 -6.78 -19.72
N LEU A 217 -7.58 -5.60 -20.32
CA LEU A 217 -8.00 -4.35 -19.70
C LEU A 217 -9.51 -4.32 -19.45
N GLU A 218 -10.32 -4.78 -20.40
CA GLU A 218 -11.77 -4.88 -20.22
C GLU A 218 -12.16 -5.83 -19.10
N THR A 219 -11.47 -6.96 -18.96
CA THR A 219 -11.70 -7.90 -17.85
C THR A 219 -11.28 -7.27 -16.51
N LEU A 220 -10.22 -6.46 -16.49
CA LEU A 220 -9.82 -5.68 -15.31
C LEU A 220 -10.82 -4.57 -14.98
N ILE A 221 -11.44 -3.91 -15.96
CA ILE A 221 -12.55 -2.98 -15.71
C ILE A 221 -13.78 -3.73 -15.17
N ASP A 222 -14.07 -4.91 -15.72
CA ASP A 222 -15.22 -5.70 -15.30
C ASP A 222 -15.16 -6.10 -13.81
N ILE A 223 -13.95 -6.31 -13.27
CA ILE A 223 -13.76 -6.64 -11.85
C ILE A 223 -14.26 -5.56 -10.88
N LEU A 224 -14.40 -4.31 -11.36
CA LEU A 224 -14.86 -3.16 -10.58
C LEU A 224 -16.39 -3.13 -10.47
N SER A 225 -17.11 -3.88 -11.32
CA SER A 225 -18.56 -3.94 -11.33
C SER A 225 -19.10 -5.09 -10.48
N ASN A 226 -20.31 -4.94 -9.93
CA ASN A 226 -21.02 -6.00 -9.19
C ASN A 226 -20.21 -6.63 -8.04
N ARG A 227 -19.31 -5.86 -7.42
CA ARG A 227 -18.53 -6.32 -6.29
C ARG A 227 -19.39 -6.41 -5.04
N LYS A 228 -19.18 -7.47 -4.27
CA LYS A 228 -19.90 -7.70 -3.01
C LYS A 228 -18.92 -8.06 -1.91
N VAL A 229 -19.30 -7.72 -0.70
CA VAL A 229 -18.63 -8.14 0.52
C VAL A 229 -19.63 -8.84 1.42
N ALA A 230 -19.18 -9.83 2.18
CA ALA A 230 -20.03 -10.56 3.10
C ALA A 230 -19.37 -10.77 4.47
N ILE A 231 -20.17 -10.73 5.54
CA ILE A 231 -19.78 -11.17 6.87
C ILE A 231 -20.64 -12.39 7.21
N ASN A 232 -19.99 -13.51 7.54
CA ASN A 232 -20.70 -14.71 7.98
C ASN A 232 -21.20 -14.53 9.42
N THR A 233 -22.49 -14.74 9.65
CA THR A 233 -23.11 -14.72 10.99
C THR A 233 -23.75 -16.08 11.29
N SER A 234 -24.15 -16.31 12.53
CA SER A 234 -24.89 -17.53 12.91
C SER A 234 -26.26 -17.64 12.23
N GLN A 235 -26.83 -16.52 11.78
CA GLN A 235 -28.12 -16.45 11.09
C GLN A 235 -27.98 -16.47 9.56
N GLY A 236 -26.75 -16.60 9.05
CA GLY A 236 -26.45 -16.53 7.62
C GLY A 236 -25.55 -15.34 7.24
N PRO A 237 -25.12 -15.22 5.98
CA PRO A 237 -24.23 -14.16 5.55
C PRO A 237 -24.96 -12.81 5.38
N ALA A 238 -24.50 -11.77 6.07
CA ALA A 238 -24.82 -10.38 5.72
C ALA A 238 -24.05 -10.02 4.45
N THR A 239 -24.73 -9.61 3.38
CA THR A 239 -24.10 -9.27 2.08
C THR A 239 -24.33 -7.81 1.75
N TRP A 240 -23.31 -7.14 1.22
CA TRP A 240 -23.35 -5.71 0.91
C TRP A 240 -22.62 -5.41 -0.40
N ASN A 241 -23.09 -4.40 -1.14
CA ASN A 241 -22.46 -3.98 -2.39
C ASN A 241 -21.23 -3.12 -2.10
N GLN A 242 -20.10 -3.49 -2.67
CA GLN A 242 -18.89 -2.67 -2.63
C GLN A 242 -18.86 -1.77 -3.86
N GLN A 243 -18.94 -0.46 -3.66
CA GLN A 243 -19.04 0.52 -4.76
C GLN A 243 -17.79 1.38 -4.95
N GLN A 244 -16.81 1.25 -4.04
CA GLN A 244 -15.51 1.89 -4.12
C GLN A 244 -14.47 1.04 -3.39
N GLY A 245 -13.21 1.38 -3.62
CA GLY A 245 -12.06 0.78 -2.95
C GLY A 245 -11.70 -0.61 -3.47
N CYS A 246 -10.45 -0.98 -3.24
CA CYS A 246 -9.90 -2.28 -3.56
C CYS A 246 -9.91 -3.17 -2.31
N PRO A 247 -10.40 -4.41 -2.40
CA PRO A 247 -10.40 -5.31 -1.24
C PRO A 247 -8.98 -5.57 -0.72
N GLN A 248 -8.78 -5.48 0.60
CA GLN A 248 -7.51 -5.83 1.24
C GLN A 248 -7.29 -7.36 1.15
N GLY A 249 -6.51 -7.78 0.15
CA GLY A 249 -6.34 -9.19 -0.22
C GLY A 249 -6.49 -9.46 -1.72
N SER A 250 -6.96 -8.46 -2.49
CA SER A 250 -6.91 -8.45 -3.95
C SER A 250 -5.47 -8.30 -4.44
N CYS A 251 -5.17 -8.97 -5.56
CA CYS A 251 -3.89 -8.84 -6.25
C CYS A 251 -3.85 -7.58 -7.13
N THR A 252 -4.98 -7.16 -7.68
CA THR A 252 -5.08 -5.97 -8.55
C THR A 252 -5.13 -4.65 -7.80
N GLY A 253 -5.59 -4.65 -6.54
CA GLY A 253 -5.71 -3.43 -5.73
C GLY A 253 -4.46 -2.54 -5.70
N PRO A 254 -3.27 -3.08 -5.37
CA PRO A 254 -2.01 -2.34 -5.45
C PRO A 254 -1.70 -1.72 -6.81
N ALA A 255 -2.00 -2.44 -7.89
CA ALA A 255 -1.73 -1.96 -9.25
C ALA A 255 -2.70 -0.83 -9.64
N PHE A 256 -3.99 -0.96 -9.29
CA PHE A 256 -4.98 0.09 -9.49
C PHE A 256 -4.65 1.35 -8.71
N TRP A 257 -4.19 1.21 -7.47
CA TRP A 257 -3.70 2.35 -6.69
C TRP A 257 -2.54 3.04 -7.38
N ASN A 258 -1.51 2.28 -7.77
CA ASN A 258 -0.34 2.85 -8.45
C ASN A 258 -0.71 3.57 -9.75
N LEU A 259 -1.65 3.05 -10.55
CA LEU A 259 -2.12 3.72 -11.77
C LEU A 259 -2.75 5.09 -11.49
N VAL A 260 -3.49 5.23 -10.37
CA VAL A 260 -4.10 6.51 -9.98
C VAL A 260 -3.06 7.44 -9.34
N ALA A 261 -2.18 6.90 -8.49
CA ALA A 261 -1.10 7.64 -7.85
C ALA A 261 -0.05 8.16 -8.85
N ASP A 262 0.25 7.40 -9.90
CA ASP A 262 1.22 7.79 -10.92
C ASP A 262 0.77 9.06 -11.67
N GLU A 263 -0.52 9.41 -11.69
CA GLU A 263 -1.03 10.66 -12.27
C GLU A 263 -0.44 11.91 -11.60
N VAL A 264 -0.33 11.92 -10.26
CA VAL A 264 0.24 13.06 -9.52
C VAL A 264 1.76 13.05 -9.55
N LEU A 265 2.36 11.86 -9.64
CA LEU A 265 3.81 11.74 -9.77
C LEU A 265 4.29 12.28 -11.12
N GLN A 266 3.49 12.10 -12.19
CA GLN A 266 3.77 12.58 -13.55
C GLN A 266 3.62 14.09 -13.76
N GLN A 267 3.15 14.84 -12.76
CA GLN A 267 3.03 16.29 -12.88
C GLN A 267 4.39 16.94 -13.14
N ASP A 268 4.37 18.06 -13.87
CA ASP A 268 5.55 18.89 -14.08
C ASP A 268 5.85 19.69 -12.81
N TRP A 269 6.69 19.11 -11.94
CA TRP A 269 7.09 19.73 -10.70
C TRP A 269 8.16 20.79 -10.96
N PRO A 270 8.03 22.01 -10.39
CA PRO A 270 9.00 23.06 -10.59
C PRO A 270 10.37 22.68 -10.01
N GLN A 271 11.43 23.30 -10.54
CA GLN A 271 12.79 23.09 -10.04
C GLN A 271 12.84 23.24 -8.51
N GLY A 272 13.51 22.28 -7.86
CA GLY A 272 13.62 22.21 -6.41
C GLY A 272 12.45 21.50 -5.72
N VAL A 273 11.45 21.00 -6.45
CA VAL A 273 10.39 20.13 -5.92
C VAL A 273 10.56 18.72 -6.47
N HIS A 274 10.71 17.76 -5.56
CA HIS A 274 10.71 16.33 -5.86
C HIS A 274 9.57 15.66 -5.12
N LEU A 275 8.80 14.84 -5.82
CA LEU A 275 7.76 13.99 -5.23
C LEU A 275 8.11 12.52 -5.50
N GLN A 276 8.02 11.72 -4.44
CA GLN A 276 8.08 10.27 -4.54
C GLN A 276 7.02 9.60 -3.65
N ALA A 277 6.72 8.36 -3.97
CA ALA A 277 5.73 7.57 -3.24
C ALA A 277 6.22 6.14 -3.01
N PHE A 278 5.79 5.57 -1.88
CA PHE A 278 5.73 4.13 -1.69
C PHE A 278 4.27 3.76 -1.44
N ALA A 279 3.56 3.41 -2.52
CA ALA A 279 2.12 3.24 -2.49
C ALA A 279 1.41 4.52 -2.01
N ASP A 280 0.77 4.50 -0.85
CA ASP A 280 0.00 5.61 -0.26
C ASP A 280 0.85 6.55 0.63
N ASP A 281 2.09 6.17 0.93
CA ASP A 281 3.06 7.02 1.62
C ASP A 281 3.76 7.96 0.62
N PHE A 282 3.30 9.21 0.53
CA PHE A 282 3.92 10.24 -0.32
C PHE A 282 4.88 11.12 0.47
N VAL A 283 6.00 11.50 -0.16
CA VAL A 283 6.94 12.47 0.40
C VAL A 283 7.31 13.50 -0.65
N PHE A 284 7.08 14.77 -0.32
CA PHE A 284 7.73 15.89 -1.01
C PHE A 284 9.08 16.18 -0.39
N LEU A 285 10.06 16.46 -1.24
CA LEU A 285 11.28 17.16 -0.88
C LEU A 285 11.32 18.47 -1.65
N VAL A 286 11.31 19.58 -0.92
CA VAL A 286 11.37 20.93 -1.48
C VAL A 286 12.65 21.60 -1.04
N ASN A 287 13.48 22.08 -1.98
CA ASN A 287 14.70 22.78 -1.68
C ASN A 287 14.81 24.13 -2.40
N ALA A 288 15.46 25.09 -1.74
CA ALA A 288 15.71 26.42 -2.28
C ALA A 288 16.76 27.19 -1.46
N GLY A 289 17.29 28.28 -2.00
CA GLY A 289 18.35 29.07 -1.36
C GLY A 289 17.88 29.82 -0.10
N SER A 290 16.59 30.18 -0.06
CA SER A 290 15.96 30.90 1.05
C SER A 290 14.77 30.17 1.66
N LYS A 291 14.51 30.40 2.95
CA LYS A 291 13.34 29.87 3.67
C LYS A 291 12.02 30.30 3.03
N GLN A 292 11.92 31.55 2.58
CA GLN A 292 10.70 32.08 1.98
C GLN A 292 10.38 31.39 0.64
N GLU A 293 11.40 31.14 -0.18
CA GLU A 293 11.26 30.44 -1.45
C GLU A 293 10.84 28.98 -1.24
N VAL A 294 11.46 28.26 -0.30
CA VAL A 294 11.04 26.91 0.09
C VAL A 294 9.57 26.89 0.51
N LYS A 295 9.12 27.87 1.31
CA LYS A 295 7.71 27.97 1.73
C LYS A 295 6.78 28.16 0.54
N ASN A 296 7.12 29.06 -0.38
CA ASN A 296 6.30 29.35 -1.54
C ASN A 296 6.20 28.13 -2.48
N LEU A 297 7.33 27.49 -2.78
CA LEU A 297 7.38 26.27 -3.59
C LEU A 297 6.59 25.13 -2.95
N ALA A 298 6.75 24.91 -1.64
CA ALA A 298 6.05 23.86 -0.91
C ALA A 298 4.53 24.06 -0.90
N ASN A 299 4.05 25.28 -0.63
CA ASN A 299 2.62 25.56 -0.64
C ASN A 299 2.02 25.45 -2.06
N LYS A 300 2.76 25.87 -3.10
CA LYS A 300 2.35 25.67 -4.49
C LYS A 300 2.27 24.18 -4.82
N ALA A 301 3.27 23.40 -4.42
CA ALA A 301 3.30 21.96 -4.68
C ALA A 301 2.16 21.22 -3.98
N LEU A 302 1.91 21.55 -2.71
CA LEU A 302 0.79 20.99 -1.94
C LEU A 302 -0.58 21.39 -2.53
N GLN A 303 -0.71 22.59 -3.11
CA GLN A 303 -1.94 22.99 -3.77
C GLN A 303 -2.21 22.12 -5.02
N THR A 304 -1.19 21.87 -5.85
CA THR A 304 -1.31 20.94 -6.99
C THR A 304 -1.67 19.53 -6.52
N PHE A 305 -0.99 19.02 -5.49
CA PHE A 305 -1.30 17.72 -4.91
C PHE A 305 -2.72 17.66 -4.34
N LYS A 306 -3.19 18.73 -3.71
CA LYS A 306 -4.57 18.84 -3.22
C LYS A 306 -5.59 18.80 -4.35
N THR A 307 -5.34 19.47 -5.47
CA THR A 307 -6.22 19.38 -6.65
C THR A 307 -6.35 17.94 -7.14
N TRP A 308 -5.25 17.17 -7.13
CA TRP A 308 -5.29 15.74 -7.44
C TRP A 308 -6.08 14.94 -6.39
N THR A 309 -5.86 15.16 -5.09
CA THR A 309 -6.65 14.45 -4.06
C THR A 309 -8.14 14.77 -4.17
N ASP A 310 -8.49 16.04 -4.42
CA ASP A 310 -9.88 16.48 -4.58
C ASP A 310 -10.52 15.82 -5.82
N LYS A 311 -9.80 15.79 -6.95
CA LYS A 311 -10.23 15.11 -8.19
C LYS A 311 -10.59 13.64 -7.96
N HIS A 312 -9.78 12.94 -7.17
CA HIS A 312 -9.96 11.51 -6.88
C HIS A 312 -10.79 11.23 -5.62
N LYS A 313 -11.34 12.26 -4.97
CA LYS A 313 -12.09 12.18 -3.71
C LYS A 313 -11.29 11.48 -2.59
N LEU A 314 -9.98 11.76 -2.55
CA LEU A 314 -9.07 11.28 -1.53
C LEU A 314 -8.87 12.34 -0.45
N GLU A 315 -8.68 11.89 0.79
CA GLU A 315 -8.37 12.74 1.94
C GLU A 315 -6.98 12.39 2.48
N ILE A 316 -6.24 13.38 2.98
CA ILE A 316 -5.04 13.13 3.78
C ILE A 316 -5.37 13.01 5.27
N SER A 317 -4.59 12.20 5.98
CA SER A 317 -4.62 12.15 7.45
C SER A 317 -3.79 13.33 8.00
N LEU A 318 -4.43 14.48 8.23
CA LEU A 318 -3.75 15.69 8.71
C LEU A 318 -3.00 15.49 10.04
N ASP A 319 -3.50 14.62 10.91
CA ASP A 319 -2.88 14.26 12.19
C ASP A 319 -1.58 13.45 12.04
N LYS A 320 -1.38 12.84 10.87
CA LYS A 320 -0.17 12.09 10.49
C LYS A 320 0.72 12.82 9.49
N THR A 321 0.30 13.99 9.04
CA THR A 321 1.02 14.80 8.05
C THR A 321 1.94 15.77 8.77
N TYR A 322 3.23 15.68 8.48
CA TYR A 322 4.27 16.49 9.13
C TYR A 322 5.27 17.01 8.11
N TYR A 323 5.89 18.15 8.41
CA TYR A 323 7.08 18.59 7.71
C TYR A 323 8.32 18.58 8.61
N LEU A 324 9.46 18.27 8.01
CA LEU A 324 10.79 18.29 8.60
C LEU A 324 11.64 19.30 7.82
N HIS A 325 12.07 20.36 8.50
CA HIS A 325 12.99 21.34 7.90
C HIS A 325 14.43 20.99 8.23
N ILE A 326 15.22 20.78 7.17
CA ILE A 326 16.65 20.55 7.23
C ILE A 326 17.34 21.85 6.81
N ASN A 327 18.09 22.40 7.75
CA ASN A 327 18.72 23.69 7.56
C ASN A 327 19.99 23.56 6.70
N LYS A 328 20.25 24.57 5.83
CA LYS A 328 21.49 24.64 5.06
C LYS A 328 22.71 24.71 5.99
N ASN A 329 22.57 25.44 7.10
CA ASN A 329 23.56 25.51 8.17
C ASN A 329 23.09 24.68 9.36
N ARG A 330 23.90 23.72 9.82
CA ARG A 330 23.57 22.82 10.95
C ARG A 330 23.17 23.57 12.24
N SER A 331 23.68 24.78 12.43
CA SER A 331 23.43 25.63 13.62
C SER A 331 22.35 26.70 13.39
N GLY A 332 21.67 26.71 12.25
CA GLY A 332 20.67 27.74 11.97
C GLY A 332 19.41 27.60 12.84
N PRO A 333 18.69 28.70 13.11
CA PRO A 333 17.55 28.70 14.00
C PRO A 333 16.40 27.84 13.47
N ILE A 334 15.64 27.26 14.40
CA ILE A 334 14.38 26.57 14.13
C ILE A 334 13.48 27.47 13.30
N TRP A 335 12.86 26.89 12.28
CA TRP A 335 11.97 27.61 11.39
C TRP A 335 10.59 26.97 11.38
N TYR A 336 9.58 27.81 11.63
CA TYR A 336 8.18 27.47 11.42
C TYR A 336 7.75 28.07 10.08
N SER A 337 7.62 27.21 9.10
CA SER A 337 7.48 27.59 7.69
C SER A 337 6.07 28.02 7.30
N GLY A 338 5.07 27.79 8.16
CA GLY A 338 3.67 28.08 7.84
C GLY A 338 3.23 27.35 6.57
N ILE A 339 3.62 26.08 6.44
CA ILE A 339 3.13 25.19 5.38
C ILE A 339 1.68 24.87 5.66
N LYS A 340 0.86 24.95 4.62
CA LYS A 340 -0.58 24.77 4.73
C LYS A 340 -1.07 23.66 3.81
N TRP A 341 -2.08 22.95 4.29
CA TRP A 341 -2.94 22.09 3.50
C TRP A 341 -4.34 22.72 3.46
N GLY A 342 -4.66 23.39 2.35
CA GLY A 342 -5.83 24.27 2.30
C GLY A 342 -5.73 25.38 3.36
N GLN A 343 -6.69 25.40 4.29
CA GLN A 343 -6.72 26.35 5.39
C GLN A 343 -5.95 25.87 6.65
N ASN A 344 -5.59 24.59 6.71
CA ASN A 344 -4.99 23.97 7.89
C ASN A 344 -3.47 24.09 7.87
N ASN A 345 -2.85 24.38 9.02
CA ASN A 345 -1.39 24.37 9.14
C ASN A 345 -0.88 22.94 9.33
N ILE A 346 0.15 22.56 8.57
CA ILE A 346 0.88 21.30 8.77
C ILE A 346 1.84 21.48 9.95
N LYS A 347 1.94 20.47 10.82
CA LYS A 347 2.81 20.53 12.00
C LYS A 347 4.28 20.29 11.62
N ARG A 348 5.18 21.04 12.25
CA ARG A 348 6.62 20.75 12.22
C ARG A 348 6.92 19.53 13.08
N ALA A 349 7.77 18.64 12.59
CA ALA A 349 8.44 17.62 13.39
C ALA A 349 9.95 17.85 13.37
N SER A 350 10.64 17.39 14.43
CA SER A 350 12.11 17.26 14.45
C SER A 350 12.58 15.89 13.96
N VAL A 351 11.67 14.92 13.91
CA VAL A 351 11.88 13.55 13.44
C VAL A 351 10.64 13.08 12.69
N ILE A 352 10.81 12.58 11.46
CA ILE A 352 9.75 11.93 10.68
C ILE A 352 10.09 10.46 10.48
N LYS A 353 9.10 9.58 10.68
CA LYS A 353 9.21 8.17 10.29
C LYS A 353 8.83 8.01 8.83
N TYR A 354 9.77 7.58 8.00
CA TYR A 354 9.53 7.26 6.59
C TYR A 354 9.97 5.83 6.29
N LEU A 355 9.03 5.02 5.80
CA LEU A 355 9.25 3.60 5.45
C LEU A 355 10.00 2.79 6.51
N GLY A 356 9.76 3.08 7.78
CA GLY A 356 10.37 2.37 8.92
C GLY A 356 11.65 3.00 9.47
N VAL A 357 12.23 4.01 8.82
CA VAL A 357 13.42 4.75 9.29
C VAL A 357 13.01 6.09 9.91
N LEU A 358 13.61 6.45 11.04
CA LEU A 358 13.42 7.76 11.67
C LEU A 358 14.47 8.75 11.14
N ILE A 359 14.02 9.75 10.39
CA ILE A 359 14.87 10.81 9.81
C ILE A 359 14.73 12.06 10.68
N ASP A 360 15.83 12.52 11.28
CA ASP A 360 15.89 13.74 12.09
C ASP A 360 16.40 14.96 11.31
N ASP A 361 16.08 16.17 11.80
CA ASP A 361 16.45 17.44 11.15
C ASP A 361 17.97 17.70 11.08
N LYS A 362 18.78 16.93 11.81
CA LYS A 362 20.25 16.97 11.78
C LYS A 362 20.86 15.86 10.92
N LEU A 363 20.05 14.91 10.42
CA LEU A 363 20.46 13.73 9.66
C LEU A 363 21.53 12.88 10.38
N ASN A 364 21.46 12.78 11.71
CA ASN A 364 22.39 11.97 12.50
C ASN A 364 21.80 10.63 12.94
N PHE A 365 20.55 10.34 12.60
CA PHE A 365 19.83 9.11 12.89
C PHE A 365 19.82 8.71 14.39
N ALA A 366 20.11 9.64 15.32
CA ALA A 366 20.19 9.31 16.75
C ALA A 366 18.86 8.76 17.30
N ALA A 367 17.74 9.33 16.84
CA ALA A 367 16.41 8.86 17.18
C ALA A 367 16.16 7.44 16.64
N HIS A 368 16.62 7.16 15.42
CA HIS A 368 16.50 5.85 14.77
C HIS A 368 17.31 4.78 15.51
N LEU A 369 18.58 5.06 15.80
CA LEU A 369 19.47 4.15 16.54
C LEU A 369 18.91 3.81 17.92
N SER A 370 18.42 4.83 18.64
CA SER A 370 17.78 4.63 19.95
C SER A 370 16.53 3.75 19.85
N ALA A 371 15.71 3.95 18.81
CA ALA A 371 14.52 3.13 18.59
C ALA A 371 14.86 1.68 18.24
N ILE A 372 15.88 1.46 17.38
CA ILE A 372 16.38 0.11 17.05
C ILE A 372 16.92 -0.57 18.29
N LYS A 373 17.75 0.10 19.10
CA LYS A 373 18.29 -0.44 20.36
C LYS A 373 17.19 -0.91 21.29
N ASN A 374 16.22 -0.05 21.58
CA ASN A 374 15.10 -0.38 22.46
C ASN A 374 14.28 -1.57 21.94
N LYS A 375 13.97 -1.58 20.64
CA LYS A 375 13.23 -2.68 20.01
C LYS A 375 14.02 -3.99 20.04
N SER A 376 15.32 -3.93 19.82
CA SER A 376 16.22 -5.09 19.83
C SER A 376 16.38 -5.67 21.23
N LEU A 377 16.48 -4.82 22.26
CA LEU A 377 16.50 -5.23 23.66
C LEU A 377 15.21 -5.97 24.07
N ILE A 378 14.05 -5.44 23.67
CA ILE A 378 12.76 -6.11 23.93
C ILE A 378 12.70 -7.48 23.28
N LEU A 379 13.11 -7.59 22.01
CA LEU A 379 13.11 -8.87 21.28
C LEU A 379 14.11 -9.86 21.90
N HIS A 380 15.30 -9.39 22.26
CA HIS A 380 16.32 -10.19 22.95
C HIS A 380 15.84 -10.70 24.31
N GLN A 381 15.16 -9.85 25.08
CA GLN A 381 14.55 -10.27 26.35
C GLN A 381 13.47 -11.32 26.12
N GLY A 382 12.66 -11.18 25.06
CA GLY A 382 11.72 -12.21 24.63
C GLY A 382 12.39 -13.55 24.33
N LEU A 383 13.55 -13.55 23.65
CA LEU A 383 14.33 -14.76 23.40
C LEU A 383 14.89 -15.40 24.67
N LYS A 384 15.29 -14.59 25.66
CA LYS A 384 15.72 -15.09 26.98
C LYS A 384 14.56 -15.72 27.76
N ASN A 385 13.34 -15.22 27.60
CA ASN A 385 12.18 -15.71 28.33
C ASN A 385 11.67 -17.08 27.85
N VAL A 386 12.04 -17.52 26.64
CA VAL A 386 11.58 -18.79 26.05
C VAL A 386 12.60 -19.93 26.17
N ALA A 387 13.77 -19.66 26.75
CA ALA A 387 14.83 -20.67 26.92
C ALA A 387 15.92 -20.23 27.90
N GLY A 388 16.30 -21.13 28.81
CA GLY A 388 17.45 -21.01 29.69
C GLY A 388 18.70 -21.73 29.19
N THR A 389 19.66 -21.96 30.09
CA THR A 389 20.83 -22.82 29.85
C THR A 389 20.46 -24.29 29.84
N SER A 390 19.51 -24.70 30.69
CA SER A 390 19.10 -26.10 30.89
C SER A 390 17.65 -26.42 30.46
N TRP A 391 16.88 -25.45 29.97
CA TRP A 391 15.46 -25.64 29.65
C TRP A 391 14.99 -24.78 28.47
N GLY A 392 13.85 -25.15 27.88
CA GLY A 392 13.20 -24.41 26.78
C GLY A 392 13.79 -24.69 25.40
N LEU A 393 13.74 -23.70 24.51
CA LEU A 393 14.13 -23.87 23.10
C LEU A 393 15.62 -24.23 22.92
N SER A 394 15.87 -25.16 22.00
CA SER A 394 17.23 -25.57 21.64
C SER A 394 18.07 -24.40 21.10
N LYS A 395 19.41 -24.51 21.19
CA LYS A 395 20.34 -23.50 20.66
C LYS A 395 20.09 -23.20 19.17
N ASN A 396 19.79 -24.23 18.39
CA ASN A 396 19.55 -24.10 16.95
C ASN A 396 18.29 -23.28 16.66
N ILE A 397 17.19 -23.54 17.36
CA ILE A 397 15.95 -22.77 17.21
C ILE A 397 16.15 -21.32 17.67
N ARG A 398 16.84 -21.11 18.80
CA ARG A 398 17.18 -19.75 19.27
C ARG A 398 17.99 -18.96 18.26
N ARG A 399 19.01 -19.58 17.66
CA ARG A 399 19.81 -18.95 16.60
C ARG A 399 18.94 -18.59 15.39
N GLN A 400 18.04 -19.48 14.98
CA GLN A 400 17.11 -19.19 13.89
C GLN A 400 16.19 -18.01 14.22
N LEU A 401 15.61 -17.96 15.42
CA LEU A 401 14.77 -16.84 15.85
C LEU A 401 15.56 -15.51 15.92
N TYR A 402 16.80 -15.55 16.41
CA TYR A 402 17.68 -14.38 16.42
C TYR A 402 17.94 -13.85 15.00
N LEU A 403 18.40 -14.71 14.08
CA LEU A 403 18.72 -14.33 12.70
C LEU A 403 17.46 -13.89 11.92
N ALA A 404 16.31 -14.53 12.16
CA ALA A 404 15.08 -14.24 11.44
C ALA A 404 14.33 -13.00 11.96
N VAL A 405 14.48 -12.66 13.25
CA VAL A 405 13.69 -11.60 13.90
C VAL A 405 14.57 -10.45 14.38
N VAL A 406 15.53 -10.72 15.25
CA VAL A 406 16.34 -9.68 15.90
C VAL A 406 17.27 -9.02 14.89
N GLU A 407 18.07 -9.84 14.18
CA GLU A 407 19.01 -9.35 13.18
C GLU A 407 18.30 -8.60 12.04
N LYS A 408 17.16 -9.11 11.55
CA LYS A 408 16.36 -8.43 10.52
C LYS A 408 15.82 -7.08 10.97
N VAL A 409 15.43 -6.95 12.24
CA VAL A 409 14.98 -5.67 12.80
C VAL A 409 16.15 -4.68 12.89
N ILE A 410 17.34 -5.15 13.28
CA ILE A 410 18.54 -4.32 13.38
C ILE A 410 19.00 -3.85 12.01
N LEU A 411 19.06 -4.74 11.01
CA LEU A 411 19.66 -4.45 9.71
C LEU A 411 18.71 -3.79 8.69
N TYR A 412 17.44 -3.60 9.05
CA TYR A 412 16.46 -3.00 8.16
C TYR A 412 16.89 -1.62 7.66
N ALA A 413 16.95 -1.45 6.33
CA ALA A 413 17.38 -0.23 5.65
C ALA A 413 18.76 0.29 6.08
N SER A 414 19.66 -0.60 6.53
CA SER A 414 20.98 -0.22 7.05
C SER A 414 21.84 0.50 6.02
N ALA A 415 21.66 0.28 4.72
CA ALA A 415 22.37 1.05 3.70
C ALA A 415 22.08 2.56 3.81
N ALA A 416 20.88 2.93 4.28
CA ALA A 416 20.46 4.33 4.38
C ALA A 416 21.00 5.04 5.64
N TRP A 417 21.10 4.37 6.78
CA TRP A 417 21.43 5.01 8.06
C TRP A 417 22.79 4.59 8.66
N ALA A 418 23.42 3.53 8.15
CA ALA A 418 24.71 3.03 8.64
C ALA A 418 25.92 3.50 7.81
N HIS A 419 25.72 4.34 6.80
CA HIS A 419 26.78 4.89 5.95
C HIS A 419 27.56 5.96 6.75
N ASN A 420 28.63 5.56 7.46
CA ASN A 420 29.50 6.39 8.33
C ASN A 420 29.00 6.62 9.77
N ILE A 421 28.73 5.54 10.51
CA ILE A 421 28.44 5.60 11.95
C ILE A 421 29.64 6.19 12.71
N THR A 422 29.45 7.39 13.27
CA THR A 422 30.40 8.06 14.16
C THR A 422 30.53 7.34 15.51
N ALA A 423 31.64 7.54 16.23
CA ALA A 423 31.83 7.00 17.57
C ALA A 423 30.70 7.36 18.55
N ARG A 424 30.09 8.55 18.40
CA ARG A 424 28.92 8.96 19.19
C ARG A 424 27.68 8.12 18.87
N GLN A 425 27.43 7.84 17.60
CA GLN A 425 26.33 6.98 17.16
C GLN A 425 26.55 5.52 17.57
N GLN A 426 27.81 5.03 17.56
CA GLN A 426 28.12 3.68 18.05
C GLN A 426 27.73 3.48 19.52
N ARG A 427 27.85 4.50 20.37
CA ARG A 427 27.41 4.44 21.78
C ARG A 427 25.88 4.39 21.95
N LEU A 428 25.12 4.77 20.92
CA LEU A 428 23.66 4.73 20.93
C LEU A 428 23.10 3.37 20.50
N LEU A 429 23.89 2.56 19.81
CA LEU A 429 23.62 1.13 19.62
C LEU A 429 23.89 0.36 20.92
#